data_AF-A0A4W5JYT5-F1
#
_entry.id   AF-A0A4W5JYT5-F1
#
_cell.length_a   1.000
_cell.length_b   1.000
_cell.length_c   1.000
_cell.angle_alpha   90.00
_cell.angle_beta   90.00
_cell.angle_gamma   90.00
#
_symmetry.space_group_name_H-M   'P 1'
#
loop_
_entity.id
_entity.type
_entity.pdbx_description
1 polymer ?
#
loop_
_entity_poly.entity_id
_entity_poly.type
_entity_poly.pdbx_seq_one_letter_code
_entity_poly.pdbx_strand_id
1 'polypeptide(L)'
;SVTLCSHRCTRKENCERSAEPRRFAWDIKQCVRLSVHPSNISVSQFSVTLILEAHNVPELSAGVNCTFEDLAEMDGLVEGNRIRCSSPAEKEVPRIIVDKGL
;
A
#
# COMPACT_ATOMS: atom_id res chain seq x y z
N SER A 1 -4.69 4.28 25.62
CA SER A 1 -3.72 3.95 24.55
C SER A 1 -4.15 4.68 23.29
N VAL A 2 -3.25 5.45 22.65
CA VAL A 2 -3.50 6.09 21.35
C VAL A 2 -2.80 5.23 20.30
N THR A 3 -3.50 4.80 19.27
CA THR A 3 -2.94 3.87 18.29
C THR A 3 -3.61 3.94 16.90
N LEU A 4 -3.04 3.25 15.90
CA LEU A 4 -3.50 3.26 14.51
C LEU A 4 -4.88 2.62 14.34
N CYS A 5 -5.81 3.39 13.79
CA CYS A 5 -7.17 3.01 13.37
C CYS A 5 -7.53 3.80 12.11
N SER A 6 -7.93 3.11 11.03
CA SER A 6 -8.30 3.75 9.76
C SER A 6 -7.29 4.82 9.30
N HIS A 7 -6.00 4.45 9.31
CA HIS A 7 -4.87 5.33 8.94
C HIS A 7 -4.63 6.54 9.87
N ARG A 8 -5.28 6.63 11.03
CA ARG A 8 -5.11 7.71 12.01
C ARG A 8 -4.73 7.20 13.39
N CYS A 9 -4.00 8.01 14.14
CA CYS A 9 -3.71 7.71 15.55
C CYS A 9 -4.85 8.21 16.43
N THR A 10 -5.54 7.30 17.12
CA THR A 10 -6.70 7.65 17.97
C THR A 10 -6.79 6.73 19.19
N ARG A 11 -7.58 7.14 20.19
CA ARG A 11 -7.90 6.27 21.31
C ARG A 11 -8.87 5.17 20.89
N LYS A 12 -8.83 4.02 21.56
CA LYS A 12 -9.64 2.84 21.20
C LYS A 12 -11.14 3.13 21.16
N GLU A 13 -11.64 3.93 22.11
CA GLU A 13 -13.04 4.34 22.22
C GLU A 13 -13.52 5.20 21.03
N ASN A 14 -12.61 5.89 20.35
CA ASN A 14 -12.90 6.76 19.21
C ASN A 14 -12.63 6.07 17.86
N CYS A 15 -12.27 4.78 17.88
CA CYS A 15 -12.06 3.98 16.69
C CYS A 15 -13.30 3.13 16.44
N GLU A 16 -14.04 3.45 15.38
CA GLU A 16 -15.14 2.61 14.93
C GLU A 16 -14.65 1.18 14.68
N ARG A 17 -15.43 0.21 15.17
CA ARG A 17 -15.15 -1.22 14.96
C ARG A 17 -13.76 -1.65 15.43
N SER A 18 -13.20 -0.98 16.45
CA SER A 18 -11.89 -1.32 17.03
C SER A 18 -11.77 -2.75 17.58
N ALA A 19 -12.91 -3.43 17.79
CA ALA A 19 -12.97 -4.83 18.18
C ALA A 19 -12.81 -5.81 17.00
N GLU A 20 -12.99 -5.36 15.75
CA GLU A 20 -12.81 -6.22 14.58
C GLU A 20 -11.32 -6.59 14.38
N PRO A 21 -11.02 -7.80 13.90
CA PRO A 21 -9.65 -8.25 13.70
C PRO A 21 -8.84 -7.29 12.82
N ARG A 22 -7.62 -6.94 13.26
CA ARG A 22 -6.65 -6.10 12.53
C ARG A 22 -7.15 -4.68 12.20
N ARG A 23 -8.21 -4.18 12.86
CA ARG A 23 -8.64 -2.78 12.75
C ARG A 23 -7.98 -1.82 13.73
N PHE A 24 -7.46 -2.34 14.84
CA PHE A 24 -6.80 -1.55 15.87
C PHE A 24 -5.48 -2.21 16.29
N ALA A 25 -4.37 -1.47 16.23
CA ALA A 25 -3.02 -2.03 16.31
C ALA A 25 -2.25 -1.60 17.57
N TRP A 26 -2.64 -2.02 18.76
CA TRP A 26 -2.09 -1.52 20.05
C TRP A 26 -0.58 -1.79 20.30
N ASP A 27 0.02 -2.75 19.60
CA ASP A 27 1.46 -3.09 19.69
C ASP A 27 2.16 -2.84 18.33
N ILE A 28 3.43 -2.45 18.36
CA ILE A 28 4.21 -2.18 17.13
C ILE A 28 4.29 -3.38 16.17
N LYS A 29 4.19 -4.61 16.68
CA LYS A 29 4.13 -5.83 15.88
C LYS A 29 2.84 -5.95 15.06
N GLN A 30 1.81 -5.20 15.42
CA GLN A 30 0.52 -5.13 14.74
C GLN A 30 0.43 -4.01 13.71
N CYS A 31 1.48 -3.20 13.56
CA CYS A 31 1.56 -2.23 12.46
C CYS A 31 1.52 -2.95 11.11
N VAL A 32 0.92 -2.27 10.13
CA VAL A 32 0.86 -2.74 8.74
C VAL A 32 2.28 -2.95 8.22
N ARG A 33 2.50 -4.09 7.55
CA ARG A 33 3.75 -4.37 6.84
C ARG A 33 3.41 -4.71 5.41
N LEU A 34 4.16 -4.11 4.49
CA LEU A 34 4.00 -4.28 3.07
C LEU A 34 5.32 -4.77 2.48
N SER A 35 5.27 -5.82 1.68
CA SER A 35 6.40 -6.25 0.85
C SER A 35 6.01 -6.17 -0.60
N VAL A 36 6.95 -5.85 -1.48
CA VAL A 36 6.71 -5.64 -2.91
C VAL A 36 7.69 -6.50 -3.70
N HIS A 37 7.18 -7.23 -4.68
CA HIS A 37 7.97 -8.06 -5.58
C HIS A 37 7.56 -7.86 -7.05
N PRO A 38 8.50 -7.56 -7.97
CA PRO A 38 9.90 -7.21 -7.70
C PRO A 38 10.03 -5.88 -6.94
N SER A 39 11.07 -5.74 -6.12
CA SER A 39 11.33 -4.50 -5.36
C SER A 39 12.04 -3.42 -6.18
N ASN A 40 12.66 -3.80 -7.30
CA ASN A 40 13.37 -2.92 -8.22
C ASN A 40 12.90 -3.20 -9.64
N ILE A 41 12.67 -2.16 -10.42
CA ILE A 41 12.31 -2.23 -11.83
C ILE A 41 13.17 -1.23 -12.61
N SER A 42 13.52 -1.57 -13.84
CA SER A 42 14.23 -0.63 -14.72
C SER A 42 13.27 0.47 -15.16
N VAL A 43 13.78 1.68 -15.31
CA VAL A 43 13.04 2.83 -15.86
C VAL A 43 12.59 2.56 -17.30
N SER A 44 13.31 1.70 -18.04
CA SER A 44 12.94 1.26 -19.39
C SER A 44 11.90 0.14 -19.43
N GLN A 45 11.46 -0.36 -18.28
CA GLN A 45 10.43 -1.40 -18.17
C GLN A 45 9.14 -0.76 -17.69
N PHE A 46 8.05 -1.02 -18.40
CA PHE A 46 6.75 -0.41 -18.15
C PHE A 46 5.70 -1.50 -17.97
N SER A 47 4.62 -1.17 -17.24
CA SER A 47 3.51 -2.10 -16.98
C SER A 47 3.96 -3.44 -16.41
N VAL A 48 5.00 -3.43 -15.59
CA VAL A 48 5.52 -4.61 -14.89
C VAL A 48 4.54 -4.98 -13.79
N THR A 49 4.13 -6.24 -13.72
CA THR A 49 3.28 -6.72 -12.63
C THR A 49 4.06 -6.78 -11.31
N LEU A 50 3.61 -6.00 -10.34
CA LEU A 50 4.05 -6.01 -8.96
C LEU A 50 3.08 -6.83 -8.12
N ILE A 51 3.64 -7.66 -7.24
CA ILE A 51 2.92 -8.43 -6.23
C ILE A 51 3.24 -7.81 -4.89
N LEU A 52 2.21 -7.31 -4.21
CA LEU A 52 2.33 -6.76 -2.87
C LEU A 52 1.73 -7.74 -1.86
N GLU A 53 2.49 -8.10 -0.83
CA GLU A 53 1.97 -8.89 0.29
C GLU A 53 1.78 -7.98 1.50
N ALA A 54 0.53 -7.89 1.96
CA ALA A 54 0.14 -7.06 3.08
C ALA A 54 -0.12 -7.91 4.33
N HIS A 55 0.52 -7.55 5.44
CA HIS A 55 0.33 -8.17 6.74
C HIS A 55 -0.27 -7.17 7.73
N ASN A 56 -1.00 -7.70 8.71
CA ASN A 56 -1.72 -6.91 9.72
C ASN A 56 -2.74 -5.91 9.13
N VAL A 57 -3.29 -6.22 7.95
CA VAL A 57 -4.35 -5.44 7.32
C VAL A 57 -5.73 -6.03 7.60
N PRO A 58 -6.78 -5.20 7.69
CA PRO A 58 -8.16 -5.68 7.65
C PRO A 58 -8.46 -6.29 6.27
N GLU A 59 -9.68 -6.81 6.10
CA GLU A 59 -10.13 -7.32 4.80
C GLU A 59 -10.08 -6.23 3.72
N LEU A 60 -9.55 -6.56 2.54
CA LEU A 60 -9.33 -5.63 1.42
C LEU A 60 -10.37 -5.78 0.30
N SER A 61 -11.49 -6.46 0.54
CA SER A 61 -12.53 -6.75 -0.46
C SER A 61 -13.24 -5.52 -1.02
N ALA A 62 -13.12 -4.37 -0.35
CA ALA A 62 -13.61 -3.08 -0.87
C ALA A 62 -12.78 -2.54 -2.05
N GLY A 63 -11.64 -3.16 -2.36
CA GLY A 63 -10.71 -2.69 -3.38
C GLY A 63 -9.59 -1.82 -2.80
N VAL A 64 -8.48 -1.76 -3.53
CA VAL A 64 -7.30 -0.97 -3.19
C VAL A 64 -6.69 -0.38 -4.46
N ASN A 65 -6.05 0.78 -4.32
CA ASN A 65 -5.28 1.40 -5.38
C ASN A 65 -3.79 1.41 -5.00
N CYS A 66 -2.94 1.22 -5.99
CA CYS A 66 -1.49 1.34 -5.86
C CYS A 66 -1.06 2.72 -6.34
N THR A 67 -0.69 3.58 -5.39
CA THR A 67 -0.16 4.91 -5.67
C THR A 67 1.36 4.88 -5.68
N PHE A 68 1.96 5.33 -6.78
CA PHE A 68 3.40 5.52 -6.92
C PHE A 68 3.73 6.99 -6.63
N GLU A 69 3.88 7.28 -5.33
CA GLU A 69 4.04 8.66 -4.84
C GLU A 69 2.88 9.54 -5.37
N ASP A 70 3.17 10.75 -5.84
CA ASP A 70 2.19 11.67 -6.41
C ASP A 70 2.13 11.60 -7.95
N LEU A 71 2.70 10.54 -8.55
CA LEU A 71 2.95 10.48 -9.99
C LEU A 71 1.88 9.70 -10.76
N ALA A 72 1.48 8.56 -10.21
CA ALA A 72 0.55 7.65 -10.85
C ALA A 72 -0.24 6.86 -9.82
N GLU A 73 -1.49 6.59 -10.16
CA GLU A 73 -2.39 5.75 -9.39
C GLU A 73 -2.89 4.63 -10.30
N MET A 74 -2.71 3.39 -9.85
CA MET A 74 -3.00 2.19 -10.62
C MET A 74 -4.00 1.33 -9.86
N ASP A 75 -4.94 0.71 -10.58
CA ASP A 75 -5.89 -0.21 -9.96
C ASP A 75 -5.17 -1.42 -9.35
N GLY A 76 -5.57 -1.78 -8.14
CA GLY A 76 -5.05 -2.96 -7.43
C GLY A 76 -6.05 -4.10 -7.43
N LEU A 77 -5.64 -5.25 -7.98
CA LEU A 77 -6.43 -6.48 -7.92
C LEU A 77 -6.09 -7.24 -6.63
N VAL A 78 -7.09 -7.43 -5.77
CA VAL A 78 -6.94 -8.15 -4.49
C VAL A 78 -7.20 -9.65 -4.69
N GLU A 79 -6.20 -10.47 -4.38
CA GLU A 79 -6.26 -11.93 -4.39
C GLU A 79 -5.90 -12.45 -3.00
N GLY A 80 -6.89 -12.53 -2.10
CA GLY A 80 -6.67 -12.93 -0.70
C GLY A 80 -5.88 -11.88 0.09
N ASN A 81 -4.65 -12.19 0.49
CA ASN A 81 -3.72 -11.26 1.15
C ASN A 81 -2.67 -10.65 0.21
N ARG A 82 -2.79 -10.93 -1.10
CA ARG A 82 -1.92 -10.41 -2.15
C ARG A 82 -2.65 -9.34 -2.95
N ILE A 83 -1.91 -8.34 -3.40
CA ILE A 83 -2.41 -7.29 -4.27
C ILE A 83 -1.54 -7.31 -5.53
N ARG A 84 -2.16 -7.37 -6.70
CA ARG A 84 -1.46 -7.25 -7.99
C ARG A 84 -1.71 -5.86 -8.54
N CYS A 85 -0.62 -5.16 -8.87
CA CYS A 85 -0.65 -3.83 -9.46
C CYS A 85 0.34 -3.78 -10.63
N SER A 86 0.12 -2.89 -11.59
CA SER A 86 1.07 -2.65 -12.68
C SER A 86 1.94 -1.45 -12.35
N SER A 87 3.22 -1.49 -12.74
CA SER A 87 4.08 -0.30 -12.66
C SER A 87 3.60 0.79 -13.63
N PRO A 88 3.87 2.09 -13.33
CA PRO A 88 3.51 3.19 -14.20
C PRO A 88 4.10 3.06 -15.61
N ALA A 89 3.51 3.76 -16.57
CA ALA A 89 3.92 3.71 -17.97
C ALA A 89 5.08 4.67 -18.29
N GLU A 90 5.73 4.49 -19.44
CA GLU A 90 6.83 5.36 -19.93
C GLU A 90 6.47 6.84 -19.99
N LYS A 91 5.20 7.23 -20.02
CA LYS A 91 4.81 8.65 -20.02
C LYS A 91 4.81 9.27 -18.62
N GLU A 92 4.79 8.45 -17.58
CA GLU A 92 4.66 8.83 -16.17
C GLU A 92 6.01 8.68 -15.43
N VAL A 93 6.83 7.71 -15.84
CA VAL A 93 8.17 7.41 -15.31
C VAL A 93 9.25 8.49 -15.56
N PRO A 94 9.30 9.24 -16.68
CA PRO A 94 10.38 10.20 -16.98
C PRO A 94 10.49 11.35 -15.98
N ARG A 95 9.43 11.62 -15.20
CA ARG A 95 9.48 12.62 -14.12
C ARG A 95 10.22 12.11 -12.88
N ILE A 96 10.28 10.79 -12.64
CA ILE A 96 10.91 10.18 -11.47
C ILE A 96 12.42 10.45 -11.42
N ILE A 97 13.09 10.46 -12.58
CA ILE A 97 14.54 10.72 -12.66
C ILE A 97 14.82 12.21 -12.51
N VAL A 98 14.01 13.06 -13.13
CA VAL A 98 14.25 14.51 -13.21
C VAL A 98 14.11 15.17 -11.84
N ASP A 99 13.15 14.76 -11.01
CA ASP A 99 13.00 15.32 -9.65
C ASP A 99 14.04 14.80 -8.65
N LYS A 100 14.72 13.67 -8.94
CA LYS A 100 15.79 13.12 -8.09
C LYS A 100 17.19 13.58 -8.47
N GLY A 101 17.33 14.45 -9.47
CA GLY A 101 18.59 15.11 -9.82
C GLY A 101 19.74 14.13 -10.14
N LEU A 102 19.42 13.03 -10.82
CA LEU A 102 20.41 12.08 -11.35
C LEU A 102 20.85 12.47 -12.76
#